data_AF-A0ABD7N8B9-F1
#
_entry.id   AF-A0ABD7N8B9-F1
#
_cell.length_a   1.000
_cell.length_b   1.000
_cell.length_c   1.000
_cell.angle_alpha   90.00
_cell.angle_beta   90.00
_cell.angle_gamma   90.00
#
_symmetry.space_group_name_H-M   'P 1'
#
loop_
_entity.id
_entity.type
_entity.pdbx_description
1 polymer ?
#
loop_
_entity_poly.entity_id
_entity_poly.type
_entity_poly.pdbx_seq_one_letter_code
_entity_poly.pdbx_strand_id
1 'polypeptide(L)' 'MAVLEVCCYSVACAREAERCGADRIELCAAPQEGGLTP' A
#
# COMPACT_ATOMS: atom_id res chain seq x y z
N MET A 1 8.84 2.89 18.53
CA MET A 1 8.39 1.86 17.58
C MET A 1 8.70 2.34 16.18
N ALA A 2 9.00 1.43 15.24
CA ALA A 2 9.11 1.76 13.83
C ALA A 2 7.70 1.90 13.22
N VAL A 3 7.57 2.71 12.16
CA VAL A 3 6.34 2.89 11.40
C VAL A 3 6.34 1.91 10.23
N LEU A 4 5.27 1.13 10.06
CA LEU A 4 5.08 0.21 8.95
C LEU A 4 4.30 0.90 7.82
N GLU A 5 4.93 1.04 6.66
CA GLU A 5 4.28 1.45 5.41
C GLU A 5 4.12 0.26 4.47
N VAL A 6 2.97 0.17 3.81
CA VAL A 6 2.67 -0.86 2.80
C VAL A 6 2.35 -0.21 1.47
N CYS A 7 3.07 -0.60 0.42
CA CYS A 7 2.76 -0.25 -0.96
C CYS A 7 1.60 -1.12 -1.47
N CYS A 8 0.51 -0.48 -1.90
CA CYS A 8 -0.71 -1.13 -2.35
C CYS A 8 -1.12 -0.72 -3.75
N TYR A 9 -1.66 -1.68 -4.50
CA TYR A 9 -2.04 -1.52 -5.92
C TYR A 9 -3.55 -1.57 -6.17
N SER A 10 -4.35 -1.47 -5.10
CA SER A 10 -5.81 -1.38 -5.17
C SER A 10 -6.39 -0.91 -3.83
N VAL A 11 -7.63 -0.43 -3.85
CA VAL A 11 -8.38 -0.11 -2.63
C VAL A 11 -8.55 -1.34 -1.72
N ALA A 12 -8.74 -2.52 -2.30
CA ALA A 12 -8.87 -3.76 -1.53
C ALA A 12 -7.57 -4.10 -0.77
N CYS A 13 -6.41 -3.96 -1.42
CA CYS A 13 -5.10 -4.09 -0.75
C CYS A 13 -4.97 -3.08 0.40
N ALA A 14 -5.27 -1.80 0.14
CA ALA A 14 -5.13 -0.74 1.14
C ALA A 14 -5.99 -1.02 2.39
N ARG A 15 -7.22 -1.51 2.19
CA ARG A 15 -8.12 -1.91 3.28
C ARG A 15 -7.63 -3.12 4.04
N GLU A 16 -7.05 -4.10 3.36
CA GLU A 16 -6.50 -5.28 4.04
C GLU A 16 -5.24 -4.93 4.84
N ALA A 17 -4.36 -4.09 4.28
CA ALA A 17 -3.17 -3.60 4.97
C ALA A 17 -3.53 -2.78 6.22
N GLU A 18 -4.53 -1.88 6.12
CA GLU A 18 -5.08 -1.15 7.27
C GLU A 18 -5.61 -2.11 8.34
N ARG A 19 -6.40 -3.11 7.96
CA ARG A 19 -6.94 -4.13 8.88
C ARG A 19 -5.84 -4.96 9.56
N CYS A 20 -4.73 -5.19 8.87
CA CYS A 20 -3.58 -5.94 9.40
C CYS A 20 -2.61 -5.08 10.23
N GLY A 21 -2.87 -3.79 10.40
CA GLY A 21 -2.09 -2.91 11.27
C GLY A 21 -0.97 -2.14 10.58
N ALA A 22 -1.07 -1.88 9.27
CA ALA A 22 -0.19 -0.91 8.62
C ALA A 22 -0.46 0.51 9.16
N ASP A 23 0.59 1.25 9.47
CA ASP A 23 0.50 2.64 9.96
C ASP A 23 0.33 3.64 8.80
N ARG A 24 0.82 3.29 7.61
CA ARG A 24 0.77 4.13 6.41
C ARG A 24 0.59 3.28 5.15
N ILE A 25 -0.11 3.84 4.16
CA ILE A 25 -0.33 3.22 2.86
C ILE A 25 0.23 4.14 1.78
N GLU A 26 1.04 3.57 0.89
CA GLU A 26 1.38 4.17 -0.40
C GLU A 26 0.49 3.54 -1.46
N LEU A 27 -0.32 4.33 -2.15
CA LEU A 27 -1.16 3.85 -3.24
C LEU A 27 -0.40 4.04 -4.56
N CYS A 28 -0.26 2.96 -5.34
CA CYS A 28 0.48 2.92 -6.60
C CYS A 28 -0.34 2.23 -7.71
N ALA A 29 0.03 2.47 -8.97
CA ALA A 29 -0.42 1.71 -10.14
C ALA A 29 0.74 0.93 -10.79
N ALA A 30 0.44 0.08 -11.77
CA ALA A 30 1.42 -0.65 -12.59
C ALA A 30 2.52 -1.39 -11.79
N PRO A 31 2.20 -2.48 -11.05
CA PRO A 31 3.17 -3.19 -10.20
C PRO A 31 4.36 -3.78 -10.96
N GLN A 32 4.18 -4.11 -12.24
CA GLN A 32 5.22 -4.65 -13.11
C GLN A 32 6.27 -3.59 -13.50
N GLU A 33 5.94 -2.30 -13.32
CA GLU A 33 6.81 -1.16 -13.60
C GLU A 33 7.45 -0.60 -12.31
N GLY A 34 7.20 -1.24 -11.16
CA GLY A 34 7.76 -0.82 -9.86
C GLY A 34 6.93 0.23 -9.12
N GLY A 35 5.73 0.55 -9.59
CA GLY A 35 4.87 1.58 -9.01
C GLY A 35 4.89 2.88 -9.81
N LEU A 36 3.74 3.25 -10.35
CA LEU A 36 3.47 4.55 -10.97
C LEU A 36 2.46 5.32 -10.14
N THR A 37 2.32 6.62 -10.42
CA THR A 37 1.26 7.45 -9.86
C THR A 37 -0.10 6.77 -10.12
N PRO A 38 -0.86 6.45 -9.06
CA PRO A 38 -2.14 5.74 -9.18
C PRO A 38 -3.25 6.56 -9.84
#